data_AF-A0A538PGG8-F1
#
_entry.id   AF-A0A538PGG8-F1
#
_cell.length_a   1.000
_cell.length_b   1.000
_cell.length_c   1.000
_cell.angle_alpha   90.00
_cell.angle_beta   90.00
_cell.angle_gamma   90.00
#
_symmetry.space_group_name_H-M   'P 1'
#
loop_
_entity.id
_entity.type
_entity.pdbx_description
1 polymer ?
#
loop_
_entity_poly.entity_id
_entity_poly.type
_entity_poly.pdbx_seq_one_letter_code
_entity_poly.pdbx_strand_id
1 'polypeptide(L)'
;MWLAWLDGMGLATATIEMQSPEEHRERLHELLKATRTVMVLSAGCDGGERIVGQPMALLRTGDDTTMYVAAALDARQVAELTRERQVTVVVHGACYALFEGEATITRDGTLIDQLSEESQGRMDAASAVLVVSPIAGAYWDGANRYSYLYRLWPRPDASDVSNGVPVGI
;
A
#
# COMPACT_ATOMS: atom_id res chain seq x y z
N MET A 1 31.06 -29.09 46.30
CA MET A 1 30.10 -29.75 45.38
C MET A 1 29.21 -28.65 44.83
N TRP A 2 29.28 -28.40 43.53
CA TRP A 2 28.63 -27.30 42.81
C TRP A 2 27.24 -27.70 42.28
N LEU A 3 26.38 -26.69 42.03
CA LEU A 3 25.19 -26.65 41.14
C LEU A 3 23.90 -27.33 41.66
N ALA A 4 22.68 -26.81 41.45
CA ALA A 4 22.21 -25.66 40.70
C ALA A 4 20.80 -25.25 41.19
N TRP A 5 20.55 -23.94 41.21
CA TRP A 5 19.24 -23.35 40.94
C TRP A 5 18.95 -23.48 39.45
N LEU A 6 17.70 -23.77 39.07
CA LEU A 6 17.09 -23.24 37.86
C LEU A 6 15.57 -23.25 38.03
N ASP A 7 15.05 -22.02 38.09
CA ASP A 7 13.65 -21.65 38.00
C ASP A 7 12.92 -22.43 36.90
N GLY A 8 11.77 -22.99 37.28
CA GLY A 8 10.79 -23.52 36.36
C GLY A 8 10.24 -22.39 35.49
N MET A 9 10.70 -22.35 34.24
CA MET A 9 10.09 -21.56 33.17
C MET A 9 8.61 -21.89 33.08
N GLY A 10 7.77 -20.92 33.45
CA GLY A 10 6.36 -20.90 33.08
C GLY A 10 6.28 -20.91 31.55
N LEU A 11 5.76 -22.01 31.01
CA LEU A 11 5.33 -22.09 29.62
C LEU A 11 4.19 -21.09 29.45
N ALA A 12 4.51 -19.89 28.97
CA ALA A 12 3.51 -18.98 28.46
C ALA A 12 2.85 -19.68 27.26
N THR A 13 1.68 -20.25 27.50
CA THR A 13 0.78 -20.71 26.45
C THR A 13 0.43 -19.47 25.63
N ALA A 14 1.12 -19.28 24.52
CA ALA A 14 0.79 -18.25 23.55
C ALA A 14 -0.56 -18.62 22.94
N THR A 15 -1.62 -18.03 23.48
CA THR A 15 -2.94 -18.02 22.84
C THR A 15 -2.77 -17.28 21.52
N ILE A 16 -2.67 -18.02 20.41
CA ILE A 16 -2.76 -17.46 19.08
C ILE A 16 -4.23 -17.07 18.91
N GLU A 17 -4.57 -15.82 19.21
CA GLU A 17 -5.86 -15.26 18.85
C GLU A 17 -5.93 -15.25 17.33
N MET A 18 -6.69 -16.21 16.80
CA MET A 18 -6.92 -16.37 15.38
C MET A 18 -8.01 -15.37 14.98
N GLN A 19 -7.63 -14.11 14.87
CA GLN A 19 -8.48 -13.08 14.30
C GLN A 19 -8.89 -13.49 12.89
N SER A 20 -10.15 -13.25 12.55
CA SER A 20 -10.64 -13.61 11.23
C SER A 20 -10.00 -12.70 10.17
N PRO A 21 -9.79 -13.17 8.92
CA PRO A 21 -9.23 -12.32 7.87
C PRO A 21 -10.02 -11.01 7.67
N GLU A 22 -11.32 -11.03 7.94
CA GLU A 22 -12.21 -9.86 7.83
C GLU A 22 -11.90 -8.80 8.88
N GLU A 23 -11.57 -9.20 10.12
CA GLU A 23 -11.16 -8.29 11.19
C GLU A 23 -9.87 -7.53 10.83
N HIS A 24 -8.90 -8.20 10.21
CA HIS A 24 -7.67 -7.55 9.74
C HIS A 24 -7.94 -6.54 8.63
N ARG A 25 -8.85 -6.85 7.70
CA ARG A 25 -9.28 -5.92 6.64
C ARG A 25 -9.94 -4.68 7.24
N GLU A 26 -10.88 -4.88 8.16
CA GLU A 26 -11.57 -3.78 8.86
C GLU A 26 -10.58 -2.91 9.63
N ARG A 27 -9.62 -3.53 10.33
CA ARG A 27 -8.60 -2.79 11.07
C ARG A 27 -7.75 -1.91 10.15
N LEU A 28 -7.30 -2.44 9.00
CA LEU A 28 -6.55 -1.67 8.00
C LEU A 28 -7.38 -0.51 7.44
N HIS A 29 -8.66 -0.75 7.18
CA HIS A 29 -9.57 0.28 6.67
C HIS A 29 -9.79 1.41 7.68
N GLU A 30 -9.95 1.09 8.97
CA GLU A 30 -10.07 2.09 10.03
C GLU A 30 -8.78 2.91 10.22
N LEU A 31 -7.61 2.31 10.06
CA LEU A 31 -6.32 3.04 10.07
C LEU A 31 -6.23 4.06 8.94
N LEU A 32 -6.74 3.73 7.75
CA LEU A 32 -6.81 4.66 6.63
C LEU A 32 -7.79 5.80 6.89
N LYS A 33 -9.00 5.51 7.38
CA LYS A 33 -10.00 6.54 7.73
C LYS A 33 -9.50 7.54 8.76
N ALA A 34 -8.68 7.10 9.72
CA ALA A 34 -8.10 7.97 10.73
C ALA A 34 -6.96 8.84 10.19
N THR A 35 -6.45 8.56 8.99
CA THR A 35 -5.26 9.20 8.43
C THR A 35 -5.61 10.30 7.44
N ARG A 36 -4.87 11.41 7.49
CA ARG A 36 -5.03 12.53 6.54
C ARG A 36 -3.92 12.62 5.51
N THR A 37 -2.74 12.06 5.83
CA THR A 37 -1.54 12.13 5.00
C THR A 37 -0.90 10.76 4.98
N VAL A 38 -0.60 10.29 3.78
CA VAL A 38 0.07 9.02 3.55
C VAL A 38 1.39 9.26 2.83
N MET A 39 2.36 8.39 3.03
CA MET A 39 3.59 8.39 2.24
C MET A 39 3.41 7.42 1.09
N VAL A 40 3.40 7.90 -0.14
CA VAL A 40 3.38 7.05 -1.34
C VAL A 40 4.81 6.83 -1.80
N LEU A 41 5.21 5.57 -1.87
CA LEU A 41 6.51 5.12 -2.34
C LEU A 41 6.34 4.54 -3.74
N SER A 42 7.15 5.01 -4.69
CA SER A 42 7.20 4.46 -6.05
C SER A 42 8.63 4.14 -6.44
N ALA A 43 8.79 3.30 -7.46
CA ALA A 43 10.06 3.14 -8.14
C ALA A 43 10.50 4.51 -8.70
N GLY A 44 11.75 4.87 -8.43
CA GLY A 44 12.34 6.13 -8.85
C GLY A 44 12.74 6.11 -10.31
N CYS A 45 12.79 7.30 -10.88
CA CYS A 45 12.88 7.53 -12.32
C CYS A 45 14.25 7.20 -12.96
N ASP A 46 15.15 6.52 -12.24
CA ASP A 46 16.49 6.09 -12.69
C ASP A 46 16.55 4.56 -12.81
N GLY A 47 15.50 3.95 -13.39
CA GLY A 47 15.44 2.50 -13.62
C GLY A 47 15.06 1.65 -12.41
N GLY A 48 14.38 2.24 -11.41
CA GLY A 48 13.88 1.51 -10.24
C GLY A 48 14.91 1.23 -9.13
N GLU A 49 16.17 1.64 -9.28
CA GLU A 49 17.20 1.45 -8.25
C GLU A 49 17.00 2.31 -7.00
N ARG A 50 16.24 3.40 -7.12
CA ARG A 50 15.96 4.33 -6.02
C ARG A 50 14.48 4.31 -5.71
N ILE A 51 14.11 4.18 -4.44
CA ILE A 51 12.72 4.39 -4.00
C ILE A 51 12.51 5.88 -3.74
N VAL A 52 11.46 6.45 -4.32
CA VAL A 52 11.04 7.84 -4.07
C VAL A 52 9.78 7.81 -3.22
N GLY A 53 9.83 8.46 -2.05
CA GLY A 53 8.69 8.59 -1.15
C GLY A 53 8.21 10.03 -1.08
N GLN A 54 6.90 10.24 -1.24
CA GLN A 54 6.28 11.56 -1.16
C GLN A 54 5.07 11.55 -0.23
N PRO A 55 4.97 12.52 0.71
CA PRO A 55 3.76 12.72 1.48
C PRO A 55 2.65 13.25 0.56
N MET A 56 1.49 12.61 0.59
CA MET A 56 0.31 12.99 -0.18
C MET A 56 -0.91 13.07 0.74
N ALA A 57 -1.83 14.00 0.45
CA ALA A 57 -3.06 14.12 1.20
C ALA A 57 -4.03 12.99 0.80
N LEU A 58 -4.48 12.20 1.77
CA LEU A 58 -5.52 11.20 1.57
C LEU A 58 -6.87 11.91 1.56
N LEU A 59 -7.50 11.98 0.38
CA LEU A 59 -8.77 12.67 0.19
C LEU A 59 -9.91 11.81 0.70
N ARG A 60 -9.93 10.54 0.28
CA ARG A 60 -10.97 9.55 0.57
C ARG A 60 -10.42 8.14 0.55
N THR A 61 -11.10 7.24 1.26
CA THR A 61 -10.93 5.80 1.16
C THR A 61 -12.28 5.17 0.75
N GLY A 62 -12.27 4.29 -0.25
CA GLY A 62 -13.42 3.50 -0.67
C GLY A 62 -13.63 2.26 0.21
N ASP A 63 -14.80 1.64 0.14
CA ASP A 63 -15.17 0.48 0.98
C ASP A 63 -14.27 -0.75 0.74
N ASP A 64 -13.69 -0.85 -0.45
CA ASP A 64 -12.71 -1.84 -0.88
C ASP A 64 -11.27 -1.48 -0.47
N THR A 65 -11.09 -0.41 0.33
CA THR A 65 -9.78 0.12 0.74
C THR A 65 -9.02 0.78 -0.42
N THR A 66 -9.69 1.10 -1.54
CA THR A 66 -9.12 1.98 -2.57
C THR A 66 -8.84 3.36 -1.99
N MET A 67 -7.64 3.87 -2.21
CA MET A 67 -7.20 5.17 -1.68
C MET A 67 -7.21 6.21 -2.79
N TYR A 68 -7.82 7.36 -2.52
CA TYR A 68 -7.80 8.53 -3.40
C TYR A 68 -6.89 9.58 -2.77
N VAL A 69 -5.75 9.84 -3.38
CA VAL A 69 -4.76 10.78 -2.84
C VAL A 69 -4.56 11.96 -3.81
N ALA A 70 -4.47 13.16 -3.25
CA ALA A 70 -4.09 14.34 -4.01
C ALA A 70 -2.60 14.27 -4.34
N ALA A 71 -2.28 14.46 -5.61
CA ALA A 71 -0.91 14.36 -6.10
C ALA A 71 -0.57 15.57 -6.98
N ALA A 72 0.47 16.30 -6.56
CA ALA A 72 1.14 17.28 -7.40
C ALA A 72 2.26 16.55 -8.17
N LEU A 73 1.89 15.94 -9.30
CA LEU A 73 2.80 15.14 -10.11
C LEU A 73 3.41 15.98 -11.24
N ASP A 74 4.73 15.93 -11.39
CA ASP A 74 5.40 16.46 -12.57
C ASP A 74 5.32 15.47 -13.76
N ALA A 75 5.71 15.92 -14.96
CA ALA A 75 5.65 15.10 -16.17
C ALA A 75 6.49 13.82 -16.09
N ARG A 76 7.60 13.83 -15.34
CA ARG A 76 8.48 12.66 -15.16
C ARG A 76 7.79 11.63 -14.28
N GLN A 77 7.17 12.06 -13.18
CA GLN A 77 6.43 11.20 -12.27
C GLN A 77 5.19 10.60 -12.93
N VAL A 78 4.49 11.38 -13.76
CA VAL A 78 3.37 10.87 -14.56
C VAL A 78 3.84 9.77 -15.53
N ALA A 79 4.96 9.98 -16.22
CA ALA A 79 5.49 9.00 -17.16
C ALA A 79 5.89 7.68 -16.46
N GLU A 80 6.52 7.77 -15.29
CA GLU A 80 6.90 6.59 -14.50
C GLU A 80 5.69 5.84 -13.98
N LEU A 81 4.73 6.51 -13.34
CA LEU A 81 3.50 5.87 -12.87
C LEU A 81 2.66 5.29 -14.02
N THR A 82 2.83 5.79 -15.24
CA THR A 82 2.21 5.20 -16.43
C THR A 82 2.92 3.90 -16.85
N ARG A 83 4.24 3.82 -16.68
CA ARG A 83 5.09 2.67 -17.03
C ARG A 83 5.07 1.58 -15.97
N GLU A 84 5.26 1.96 -14.71
CA GLU A 84 5.29 1.10 -13.53
C GLU A 84 4.25 1.61 -12.53
N ARG A 85 3.19 0.83 -12.36
CA ARG A 85 2.03 1.22 -11.55
C ARG A 85 2.15 0.78 -10.10
N GLN A 86 3.13 -0.07 -9.78
CA GLN A 86 3.30 -0.54 -8.41
C GLN A 86 3.72 0.60 -7.49
N VAL A 87 2.98 0.72 -6.39
CA VAL A 87 3.29 1.65 -5.31
C VAL A 87 3.14 0.96 -3.96
N THR A 88 3.88 1.48 -2.99
CA THR A 88 3.74 1.11 -1.59
C THR A 88 3.27 2.34 -0.81
N VAL A 89 2.12 2.25 -0.16
CA VAL A 89 1.57 3.32 0.66
C VAL A 89 1.86 3.02 2.12
N VAL A 90 2.50 3.97 2.81
CA VAL A 90 2.75 3.90 4.25
C VAL A 90 1.81 4.86 4.95
N VAL A 91 1.13 4.32 5.95
CA VAL A 91 0.17 5.03 6.79
C VAL A 91 0.76 5.15 8.18
N HIS A 92 0.88 6.38 8.65
CA HIS A 92 1.42 6.70 9.97
C HIS A 92 0.31 7.27 10.86
N GLY A 93 -0.05 6.53 11.91
CA GLY A 93 -1.03 6.94 12.91
C GLY A 93 -0.64 6.44 14.29
N ALA A 94 -1.62 5.96 15.07
CA ALA A 94 -1.36 5.28 16.34
C ALA A 94 -0.60 3.95 16.16
N CYS A 95 -0.73 3.34 14.98
CA CYS A 95 0.01 2.17 14.51
C CYS A 95 0.59 2.47 13.12
N TYR A 96 1.51 1.63 12.67
CA TYR A 96 2.01 1.64 11.29
C TYR A 96 1.19 0.69 10.43
N ALA A 97 0.83 1.12 9.22
CA ALA A 97 0.34 0.24 8.19
C ALA A 97 1.05 0.48 6.85
N LEU A 98 1.15 -0.59 6.08
CA LEU A 98 1.76 -0.65 4.76
C LEU A 98 0.77 -1.29 3.80
N PHE A 99 0.57 -0.68 2.64
CA PHE A 99 -0.27 -1.20 1.57
C PHE A 99 0.57 -1.32 0.31
N GLU A 100 0.58 -2.49 -0.29
CA GLU A 100 1.08 -2.70 -1.64
C GLU A 100 -0.11 -2.57 -2.58
N GLY A 101 0.05 -1.83 -3.67
CA GLY A 101 -1.06 -1.53 -4.57
C GLY A 101 -0.62 -1.09 -5.95
N GLU A 102 -1.61 -0.93 -6.82
CA GLU A 102 -1.45 -0.34 -8.14
C GLU A 102 -2.02 1.08 -8.13
N ALA A 103 -1.24 2.03 -8.60
CA ALA A 103 -1.62 3.42 -8.73
C ALA A 103 -2.02 3.75 -10.17
N THR A 104 -3.13 4.47 -10.31
CA THR A 104 -3.57 5.03 -11.58
C THR A 104 -3.85 6.52 -11.42
N ILE A 105 -3.36 7.32 -12.36
CA ILE A 105 -3.62 8.76 -12.37
C ILE A 105 -4.97 9.00 -13.03
N THR A 106 -5.89 9.65 -12.34
CA THR A 106 -7.18 10.06 -12.91
C THR A 106 -7.22 11.57 -13.14
N ARG A 107 -7.84 11.94 -14.26
CA ARG A 107 -8.16 13.34 -14.65
C ARG A 107 -9.65 13.52 -14.90
N ASP A 108 -10.47 12.60 -14.41
CA ASP A 108 -11.91 12.71 -14.49
C ASP A 108 -12.37 13.91 -13.67
N GLY A 109 -12.84 14.95 -14.37
CA GLY A 109 -13.29 16.20 -13.75
C GLY A 109 -14.43 15.99 -12.77
N THR A 110 -15.35 15.04 -13.03
CA THR A 110 -16.47 14.78 -12.12
C THR A 110 -16.00 14.17 -10.81
N LEU A 111 -15.06 13.21 -10.87
CA LEU A 111 -14.47 12.62 -9.66
C LEU A 111 -13.62 13.64 -8.88
N ILE A 112 -12.85 14.46 -9.60
CA ILE A 112 -12.04 15.53 -9.01
C ILE A 112 -12.92 16.56 -8.30
N ASP A 113 -14.00 17.02 -8.95
CA ASP A 113 -14.92 17.99 -8.35
C ASP A 113 -15.57 17.43 -7.08
N GLN A 114 -16.07 16.18 -7.13
CA GLN A 114 -16.63 15.51 -5.95
C GLN A 114 -15.62 15.39 -4.80
N LEU A 115 -14.40 14.93 -5.10
CA LEU A 115 -13.35 14.82 -4.10
C LEU A 115 -12.92 16.18 -3.57
N SER A 116 -12.92 17.23 -4.41
CA SER A 116 -12.61 18.60 -4.00
C SER A 116 -13.59 19.11 -2.95
N GLU A 117 -14.89 18.95 -3.20
CA GLU A 117 -15.96 19.33 -2.27
C GLU A 117 -15.86 18.56 -0.94
N GLU A 118 -15.60 17.25 -0.99
CA GLU A 118 -15.42 16.40 0.18
C GLU A 118 -14.10 16.69 0.93
N SER A 119 -13.09 17.21 0.23
CA SER A 119 -11.75 17.39 0.78
C SER A 119 -11.61 18.56 1.75
N GLN A 120 -12.62 19.43 1.90
CA GLN A 120 -12.56 20.64 2.73
C GLN A 120 -11.36 21.55 2.38
N GLY A 121 -11.00 21.64 1.09
CA GLY A 121 -9.88 22.47 0.62
C GLY A 121 -8.49 21.83 0.76
N ARG A 122 -8.40 20.50 0.93
CA ARG A 122 -7.12 19.76 0.94
C ARG A 122 -6.55 19.49 -0.45
N MET A 123 -7.28 19.84 -1.51
CA MET A 123 -6.86 19.63 -2.89
C MET A 123 -6.75 20.98 -3.60
N ASP A 124 -5.59 21.24 -4.21
CA ASP A 124 -5.39 22.41 -5.05
C ASP A 124 -6.01 22.18 -6.44
N ALA A 125 -6.52 23.23 -7.08
CA ALA A 125 -7.15 23.16 -8.41
C ALA A 125 -6.23 22.63 -9.53
N ALA A 126 -4.91 22.63 -9.30
CA ALA A 126 -3.91 22.10 -10.24
C ALA A 126 -3.46 20.66 -9.93
N SER A 127 -3.96 20.05 -8.85
CA SER A 127 -3.58 18.71 -8.43
C SER A 127 -4.30 17.63 -9.24
N ALA A 128 -3.58 16.57 -9.59
CA ALA A 128 -4.20 15.34 -10.09
C ALA A 128 -4.64 14.47 -8.90
N VAL A 129 -5.52 13.51 -9.17
CA VAL A 129 -5.86 12.47 -8.19
C VAL A 129 -5.17 11.17 -8.59
N LEU A 130 -4.48 10.56 -7.64
CA LEU A 130 -3.93 9.23 -7.76
C LEU A 130 -4.87 8.25 -7.06
N VAL A 131 -5.35 7.26 -7.79
CA VAL A 131 -6.20 6.19 -7.28
C VAL A 131 -5.33 4.97 -7.05
N VAL A 132 -5.20 4.55 -5.79
CA VAL A 132 -4.41 3.38 -5.40
C VAL A 132 -5.34 2.24 -5.04
N SER A 133 -5.31 1.18 -5.83
CA SER A 133 -6.04 -0.07 -5.58
C SER A 133 -5.15 -1.01 -4.76
N PRO A 134 -5.51 -1.37 -3.51
CA PRO A 134 -4.67 -2.23 -2.70
C PRO A 134 -4.69 -3.68 -3.21
N ILE A 135 -3.53 -4.33 -3.13
CA ILE A 135 -3.33 -5.75 -3.41
C ILE A 135 -3.12 -6.49 -2.10
N ALA A 136 -2.27 -5.95 -1.24
CA ALA A 136 -2.03 -6.45 0.11
C ALA A 136 -1.91 -5.28 1.09
N GLY A 137 -2.28 -5.53 2.35
CA GLY A 137 -2.05 -4.60 3.43
C GLY A 137 -1.45 -5.33 4.62
N ALA A 138 -0.62 -4.64 5.40
CA ALA A 138 -0.10 -5.12 6.66
C ALA A 138 -0.10 -4.00 7.68
N TYR A 139 -0.34 -4.34 8.94
CA TYR A 139 -0.22 -3.40 10.06
C TYR A 139 0.52 -4.04 11.22
N TRP A 140 1.02 -3.19 12.10
CA TRP A 140 1.73 -3.59 13.30
C TRP A 140 0.97 -3.18 14.54
N ASP A 141 0.85 -4.12 15.48
CA ASP A 141 0.42 -3.87 16.85
C ASP A 141 1.55 -4.34 17.79
N GLY A 142 2.27 -3.37 18.35
CA GLY A 142 3.55 -3.62 19.02
C GLY A 142 4.55 -4.31 18.09
N ALA A 143 5.01 -5.50 18.47
CA ALA A 143 5.94 -6.31 17.68
C ALA A 143 5.25 -7.25 16.68
N ASN A 144 3.93 -7.38 16.75
CA ASN A 144 3.17 -8.32 15.92
C ASN A 144 2.81 -7.67 14.58
N ARG A 145 3.00 -8.42 13.48
CA ARG A 145 2.60 -8.03 12.14
C ARG A 145 1.40 -8.84 11.70
N TYR A 146 0.35 -8.16 11.27
CA TYR A 146 -0.85 -8.76 10.68
C TYR A 146 -0.92 -8.37 9.21
N SER A 147 -1.42 -9.26 8.35
CA SER A 147 -1.48 -9.02 6.91
C SER A 147 -2.80 -9.49 6.32
N TYR A 148 -3.26 -8.81 5.27
CA TYR A 148 -4.48 -9.12 4.53
C TYR A 148 -4.23 -8.98 3.03
N LEU A 149 -4.77 -9.91 2.24
CA LEU A 149 -4.68 -9.91 0.78
C LEU A 149 -6.02 -9.47 0.19
N TYR A 150 -6.05 -8.31 -0.45
CA TYR A 150 -7.23 -7.74 -1.11
C TYR A 150 -7.46 -8.34 -2.50
N ARG A 151 -6.36 -8.60 -3.22
CA ARG A 151 -6.39 -9.13 -4.59
C ARG A 151 -5.20 -10.04 -4.83
N LEU A 152 -5.41 -11.09 -5.61
CA LEU A 152 -4.30 -11.88 -6.15
C LEU A 152 -3.58 -11.06 -7.22
N TRP A 153 -2.28 -10.80 -7.03
CA TRP A 153 -1.44 -10.20 -8.07
C TRP A 153 -1.51 -11.06 -9.34
N PRO A 154 -1.78 -10.50 -10.54
CA PRO A 154 -1.68 -11.29 -11.76
C PRO A 154 -0.22 -11.67 -11.97
N ARG A 155 0.09 -12.97 -12.00
CA ARG A 155 1.41 -13.41 -12.46
C ARG A 155 1.65 -12.82 -13.86
N PRO A 156 2.83 -12.26 -14.16
CA PRO A 156 3.18 -12.02 -15.56
C PRO A 156 2.95 -13.34 -16.31
N ASP A 157 2.17 -13.24 -17.37
CA ASP A 157 1.64 -14.35 -18.12
C ASP A 157 2.80 -15.26 -18.54
N ALA A 158 2.71 -16.57 -18.25
CA ALA A 158 3.74 -17.55 -18.60
C ALA A 158 3.82 -17.81 -20.12
N SER A 159 3.23 -16.94 -20.93
CA SER A 159 3.13 -17.02 -22.39
C SER A 159 4.28 -16.32 -23.12
N ASP A 160 5.21 -15.64 -22.42
CA ASP A 160 6.38 -14.98 -23.04
C ASP A 160 7.67 -15.83 -22.99
N VAL A 161 7.53 -17.16 -23.05
CA VAL A 161 8.62 -18.11 -23.33
C VAL A 161 8.25 -18.96 -24.54
N SER A 162 8.03 -18.33 -25.68
CA SER A 162 8.01 -19.03 -26.97
C SER A 162 8.44 -18.09 -28.08
N ASN A 163 9.72 -17.72 -28.10
CA ASN A 163 10.45 -17.35 -29.32
C ASN A 163 11.97 -17.50 -29.10
N GLY A 164 12.38 -18.72 -28.71
CA GLY A 164 13.77 -19.16 -28.80
C GLY A 164 13.88 -20.17 -29.94
N VAL A 165 14.32 -19.71 -31.10
CA VAL A 165 14.64 -20.55 -32.27
C VAL A 165 15.69 -21.60 -31.89
N PRO A 166 15.50 -22.91 -32.17
CA PRO A 166 16.58 -23.87 -32.01
C PRO A 166 17.61 -23.66 -33.12
N VAL A 167 18.79 -23.16 -32.74
CA VAL A 167 19.99 -23.25 -33.59
C VAL A 167 20.48 -24.69 -33.48
N GLY A 168 20.19 -25.49 -34.51
CA GLY A 168 20.79 -26.81 -34.67
C GLY A 168 22.29 -26.68 -34.92
N ILE A 169 23.05 -27.56 -34.27
CA ILE A 169 24.39 -27.99 -34.69
C ILE A 169 24.36 -29.51 -34.76
#